data_AF-A0AAD3CG19-F1
#
_entry.id   AF-A0AAD3CG19-F1
#
_cell.length_a   1.000
_cell.length_b   1.000
_cell.length_c   1.000
_cell.angle_alpha   90.00
_cell.angle_beta   90.00
_cell.angle_gamma   90.00
#
_symmetry.space_group_name_H-M   'P 1'
#
loop_
_entity.id
_entity.type
_entity.pdbx_description
1 polymer ?
#
loop_
_entity_poly.entity_id
_entity_poly.type
_entity_poly.pdbx_seq_one_letter_code
_entity_poly.pdbx_strand_id
1 'polypeptide(L)'
;MRERPNEIAIDAWKKCLQGAFITGDREVLPSLKPTDQPIPTTEPDGVPSSVEEYLSRQPQHIKDILGKEITEWNESDINSIRVCLENDQDIEIFGDGTVKNGTGAHYYAIKPAICENSKSLGIHGGAKTSSNSSGLVSLRPESFSIVAALNILKAAIVVYNIQSSDSRLIFRYDNMESLHRLSLTPSFPASAGSDATDRDSWELMAMARKDIPLEIVTAHVKSHQDDKTPFHLLPYEAQMNVRMDKQADAVRDGPSAIPPVPDFEDKDFQIKIDGVIAYSNVSATLRKSITGKPLKRYLLAKYEWTDYVFSKVDWDSLEAYLKGLSQQVRTNVLKLRYGWQYTRERRNIFESNGKEDFKLEDDSCPLGCGDIDDKHHFLHCTCQPGYSKTNTELRRLDRFLLRYKTPQPICHMILLGLRSVLCHGNPIVFCGESVQEELAFEAFCDQEEIGWNHFLLGNLSNKWKAAMESHYAQLAAASDEKLPQHLSAKVWTKKLLCHVLHISLNRWQIRNECHHALKEDSDYRAARENLLDKLEVIFAKRHPSIQAFRTLFTHTYHSLASLPNSGIRNWLKSYGLVCKFVGPSLITTHFSQ
;
A
#
# COMPACT_ATOMS: atom_id res chain seq x y z
N MET A 1 8.46 -39.83 11.57
CA MET A 1 7.33 -38.87 11.62
C MET A 1 7.95 -37.49 11.75
N ARG A 2 7.56 -36.50 10.94
CA ARG A 2 8.02 -35.13 11.16
C ARG A 2 7.27 -34.58 12.36
N GLU A 3 7.99 -34.06 13.36
CA GLU A 3 7.38 -33.50 14.56
C GLU A 3 6.47 -32.33 14.20
N ARG A 4 5.35 -32.22 14.92
CA ARG A 4 4.39 -31.13 14.72
C ARG A 4 5.01 -29.84 15.30
N PRO A 5 4.95 -28.69 14.59
CA PRO A 5 5.36 -27.42 15.18
C PRO A 5 4.65 -27.14 16.52
N ASN A 6 5.31 -26.42 17.43
CA ASN A 6 4.71 -26.06 18.71
C ASN A 6 3.43 -25.23 18.53
N GLU A 7 2.54 -25.23 19.53
CA GLU A 7 1.23 -24.57 19.41
C GLU A 7 1.33 -23.04 19.27
N ILE A 8 2.35 -22.42 19.87
CA ILE A 8 2.60 -20.98 19.79
C ILE A 8 2.91 -20.56 18.35
N ALA A 9 3.81 -21.29 17.67
CA ALA A 9 4.17 -21.06 16.28
C ALA A 9 2.98 -21.29 15.33
N ILE A 10 2.13 -22.29 15.61
CA ILE A 10 0.92 -22.55 14.83
C ILE A 10 -0.08 -21.38 14.98
N ASP A 11 -0.31 -20.90 16.20
CA ASP A 11 -1.23 -19.79 16.45
C ASP A 11 -0.73 -18.47 15.83
N ALA A 12 0.56 -18.18 16.01
CA ALA A 12 1.20 -17.02 15.40
C ALA A 12 1.09 -17.04 13.87
N TRP A 13 1.35 -18.18 13.24
CA TRP A 13 1.19 -18.35 11.80
C TRP A 13 -0.25 -18.11 11.33
N LYS A 14 -1.24 -18.66 12.04
CA LYS A 14 -2.66 -18.42 11.74
C LYS A 14 -3.02 -16.95 11.82
N LYS A 15 -2.54 -16.23 12.83
CA LYS A 15 -2.74 -14.77 12.97
C LYS A 15 -2.12 -14.00 11.81
N CYS A 16 -0.90 -14.33 11.41
CA CYS A 16 -0.26 -13.72 10.24
C CYS A 16 -1.05 -14.00 8.94
N LEU A 17 -1.56 -15.22 8.76
CA LEU A 17 -2.42 -15.53 7.60
C LEU A 17 -3.74 -14.77 7.62
N GLN A 18 -4.39 -14.62 8.78
CA GLN A 18 -5.60 -13.83 8.93
C GLN A 18 -5.36 -12.34 8.68
N GLY A 19 -4.21 -11.81 9.12
CA GLY A 19 -3.79 -10.44 8.81
C GLY A 19 -3.48 -10.26 7.32
N ALA A 20 -2.88 -11.27 6.69
CA ALA A 20 -2.54 -11.26 5.28
C ALA A 20 -3.77 -11.48 4.36
N PHE A 21 -4.77 -12.25 4.76
CA PHE A 21 -5.91 -12.61 3.92
C PHE A 21 -7.22 -12.44 4.68
N ILE A 22 -8.20 -11.79 4.05
CA ILE A 22 -9.58 -11.86 4.52
C ILE A 22 -9.98 -13.33 4.38
N THR A 23 -10.45 -13.92 5.46
CA THR A 23 -10.45 -15.36 5.79
C THR A 23 -11.30 -16.31 4.92
N GLY A 24 -11.62 -15.93 3.67
CA GLY A 24 -12.37 -16.72 2.69
C GLY A 24 -11.54 -17.64 1.78
N ASP A 25 -10.29 -17.30 1.45
CA ASP A 25 -9.49 -18.04 0.47
C ASP A 25 -8.60 -19.11 1.15
N ARG A 26 -9.23 -20.17 1.67
CA ARG A 26 -8.50 -21.27 2.36
C ARG A 26 -7.76 -22.21 1.41
N GLU A 27 -8.07 -22.22 0.11
CA GLU A 27 -7.55 -23.21 -0.85
C GLU A 27 -6.11 -22.94 -1.32
N VAL A 28 -5.53 -21.77 -1.01
CA VAL A 28 -4.19 -21.36 -1.51
C VAL A 28 -3.16 -21.23 -0.38
N LEU A 29 -3.48 -21.68 0.84
CA LEU A 29 -2.63 -21.44 2.00
C LEU A 29 -1.42 -22.40 2.05
N PRO A 30 -0.18 -21.89 2.30
CA PRO A 30 1.00 -22.74 2.38
C PRO A 30 0.94 -23.73 3.55
N SER A 31 1.46 -24.95 3.32
CA SER A 31 1.68 -25.93 4.38
C SER A 31 2.78 -25.45 5.35
N LEU A 32 2.51 -25.49 6.65
CA LEU A 32 3.54 -25.34 7.69
C LEU A 32 4.58 -26.46 7.55
N LYS A 33 5.86 -26.09 7.49
CA LYS A 33 6.99 -27.02 7.57
C LYS A 33 7.82 -26.67 8.81
N PRO A 34 8.00 -27.60 9.76
CA PRO A 34 8.96 -27.40 10.85
C PRO A 34 10.38 -27.31 10.28
N THR A 35 11.19 -26.47 10.91
CA THR A 35 12.65 -26.49 10.75
C THR A 35 13.20 -26.86 12.11
N ASP A 36 13.81 -28.03 12.22
CA ASP A 36 14.47 -28.46 13.44
C ASP A 36 15.79 -27.69 13.54
N GLN A 37 15.97 -26.90 14.60
CA GLN A 37 17.29 -26.55 15.09
C GLN A 37 17.40 -27.03 16.52
N PRO A 38 18.48 -27.76 16.87
CA PRO A 38 18.74 -28.12 18.25
C PRO A 38 18.91 -26.83 19.05
N ILE A 39 18.16 -26.70 20.14
CA ILE A 39 18.37 -25.65 21.13
C ILE A 39 19.79 -25.85 21.69
N PRO A 40 20.74 -24.93 21.48
CA PRO A 40 22.04 -25.05 22.11
C PRO A 40 21.89 -24.71 23.59
N THR A 41 21.66 -25.74 24.40
CA THR A 41 21.92 -25.68 25.83
C THR A 41 23.42 -25.73 26.03
N THR A 42 24.07 -24.58 25.98
CA THR A 42 25.38 -24.39 26.59
C THR A 42 25.24 -23.34 27.67
N GLU A 43 24.86 -23.76 28.88
CA GLU A 43 25.28 -23.02 30.07
C GLU A 43 26.81 -23.12 30.10
N PRO A 44 27.55 -22.00 30.01
CA PRO A 44 28.99 -22.05 30.17
C PRO A 44 29.31 -22.36 31.64
N ASP A 45 30.13 -23.37 31.88
CA ASP A 45 30.66 -23.69 33.21
C ASP A 45 31.39 -22.46 33.80
N GLY A 46 30.92 -21.99 34.96
CA GLY A 46 31.59 -20.98 35.80
C GLY A 46 31.12 -19.53 35.62
N VAL A 47 31.05 -18.79 36.75
CA VAL A 47 30.74 -17.35 36.79
C VAL A 47 31.83 -16.59 36.02
N PRO A 48 31.50 -15.76 35.01
CA PRO A 48 32.49 -14.99 34.26
C PRO A 48 33.18 -13.95 35.15
N SER A 49 34.48 -13.76 34.92
CA SER A 49 35.37 -12.91 35.72
C SER A 49 35.42 -11.45 35.29
N SER A 50 34.96 -11.15 34.07
CA SER A 50 34.86 -9.78 33.54
C SER A 50 33.63 -9.59 32.63
N VAL A 51 33.27 -8.33 32.38
CA VAL A 51 32.19 -7.97 31.45
C VAL A 51 32.52 -8.43 30.03
N GLU A 52 33.76 -8.27 29.59
CA GLU A 52 34.25 -8.75 28.29
C GLU A 52 34.14 -10.26 28.16
N GLU A 53 34.49 -11.01 29.22
CA GLU A 53 34.36 -12.45 29.22
C GLU A 53 32.89 -12.85 29.10
N TYR A 54 31.99 -12.23 29.87
CA TYR A 54 30.55 -12.48 29.79
C TYR A 54 30.01 -12.23 28.37
N LEU A 55 30.39 -11.10 27.75
CA LEU A 55 29.93 -10.73 26.41
C LEU A 55 30.52 -11.63 25.32
N SER A 56 31.76 -12.11 25.48
CA SER A 56 32.39 -13.05 24.54
C SER A 56 31.66 -14.40 24.46
N ARG A 57 31.03 -14.81 25.57
CA ARG A 57 30.23 -16.04 25.70
C ARG A 57 28.82 -15.90 25.12
N GLN A 58 28.37 -14.69 24.76
CA GLN A 58 27.04 -14.50 24.19
C GLN A 58 26.92 -15.12 22.78
N PRO A 59 25.69 -15.46 22.34
CA PRO A 59 25.43 -15.89 20.98
C PRO A 59 25.97 -14.91 19.93
N GLN A 60 26.34 -15.43 18.75
CA GLN A 60 26.94 -14.61 17.69
C GLN A 60 26.09 -13.40 17.31
N HIS A 61 24.76 -13.56 17.27
CA HIS A 61 23.85 -12.48 16.93
C HIS A 61 23.85 -11.32 17.95
N ILE A 62 24.07 -11.59 19.24
CA ILE A 62 24.24 -10.54 20.26
C ILE A 62 25.59 -9.85 20.07
N LYS A 63 26.65 -10.60 19.78
CA LYS A 63 27.97 -10.04 19.48
C LYS A 63 27.96 -9.14 18.24
N ASP A 64 27.20 -9.52 17.21
CA ASP A 64 26.99 -8.72 16.00
C ASP A 64 26.23 -7.42 16.29
N ILE A 65 25.27 -7.43 17.23
CA ILE A 65 24.55 -6.24 17.69
C ILE A 65 25.47 -5.34 18.54
N LEU A 66 26.23 -5.90 19.48
CA LEU A 66 27.15 -5.11 20.31
C LEU A 66 28.18 -4.36 19.46
N GLY A 67 28.61 -4.97 18.36
CA GLY A 67 29.57 -4.39 17.43
C GLY A 67 31.01 -4.39 17.96
N LYS A 68 31.97 -4.35 17.04
CA LYS A 68 33.40 -4.29 17.36
C LYS A 68 34.03 -2.93 17.05
N GLU A 69 33.27 -1.98 16.51
CA GLU A 69 33.89 -0.79 15.91
C GLU A 69 34.54 0.18 16.90
N ILE A 70 34.37 0.04 18.23
CA ILE A 70 35.20 0.75 19.22
C ILE A 70 35.31 -0.11 20.50
N THR A 71 36.24 -1.06 20.54
CA THR A 71 36.48 -1.93 21.70
C THR A 71 37.81 -1.62 22.39
N GLU A 72 38.00 -0.37 22.79
CA GLU A 72 38.92 -0.07 23.90
C GLU A 72 38.11 0.56 25.02
N TRP A 73 37.16 -0.21 25.58
CA TRP A 73 36.62 0.13 26.88
C TRP A 73 37.77 0.07 27.86
N ASN A 74 38.18 1.22 28.38
CA ASN A 74 39.15 1.21 29.46
C ASN A 74 38.46 0.67 30.73
N GLU A 75 39.21 0.04 31.63
CA GLU A 75 38.67 -0.48 32.89
C GLU A 75 37.94 0.60 33.71
N SER A 76 38.27 1.88 33.51
CA SER A 76 37.63 3.00 34.21
C SER A 76 36.17 3.19 33.80
N ASP A 77 35.82 3.01 32.52
CA ASP A 77 34.45 3.20 32.04
C ASP A 77 33.52 2.11 32.61
N ILE A 78 33.96 0.85 32.62
CA ILE A 78 33.16 -0.25 33.20
C ILE A 78 33.08 -0.12 34.73
N ASN A 79 34.19 0.25 35.38
CA ASN A 79 34.17 0.55 36.81
C ASN A 79 33.23 1.71 37.16
N SER A 80 33.07 2.71 36.30
CA SER A 80 32.13 3.81 36.55
C SER A 80 30.67 3.33 36.62
N ILE A 81 30.30 2.34 35.81
CA ILE A 81 28.98 1.73 35.85
C ILE A 81 28.80 0.87 37.12
N ARG A 82 29.83 0.09 37.50
CA ARG A 82 29.84 -0.64 38.77
C ARG A 82 29.60 0.30 39.95
N VAL A 83 30.36 1.41 40.01
CA VAL A 83 30.25 2.43 41.07
C VAL A 83 28.86 3.05 41.10
N CYS A 84 28.23 3.30 39.95
CA CYS A 84 26.87 3.82 39.92
C CYS A 84 25.89 2.84 40.56
N LEU A 85 25.96 1.56 40.16
CA LEU A 85 25.09 0.50 40.67
C LEU A 85 25.27 0.27 42.18
N GLU A 86 26.50 0.30 42.68
CA GLU A 86 26.82 0.12 44.11
C GLU A 86 26.41 1.31 45.00
N ASN A 87 26.26 2.51 44.43
CA ASN A 87 25.98 3.74 45.17
C ASN A 87 24.63 4.38 44.80
N ASP A 88 23.72 3.61 44.20
CA ASP A 88 22.37 4.05 43.82
C ASP A 88 22.35 5.32 42.95
N GLN A 89 23.35 5.47 42.07
CA GLN A 89 23.42 6.59 41.13
C GLN A 89 22.79 6.20 39.80
N ASP A 90 22.04 7.12 39.21
CA ASP A 90 21.40 6.91 37.91
C ASP A 90 22.43 6.76 36.78
N ILE A 91 22.06 5.93 35.80
CA ILE A 91 22.85 5.67 34.60
C ILE A 91 22.05 6.17 33.40
N GLU A 92 22.69 6.95 32.54
CA GLU A 92 22.10 7.41 31.29
C GLU A 92 22.55 6.55 30.12
N ILE A 93 21.58 6.20 29.28
CA ILE A 93 21.76 5.43 28.05
C ILE A 93 21.30 6.30 26.90
N PHE A 94 22.19 6.51 25.94
CA PHE A 94 21.92 7.20 24.68
C PHE A 94 22.08 6.23 23.53
N GLY A 95 21.35 6.44 22.46
CA GLY A 95 21.58 5.72 21.22
C GLY A 95 20.84 6.36 20.07
N ASP A 96 21.24 5.96 18.86
CA ASP A 96 20.58 6.33 17.61
C ASP A 96 20.72 5.18 16.59
N GLY A 97 19.88 5.20 15.57
CA GLY A 97 19.86 4.26 14.47
C GLY A 97 19.57 4.95 13.14
N THR A 98 20.46 4.77 12.18
CA THR A 98 20.41 5.43 10.89
C THR A 98 20.13 4.45 9.76
N VAL A 99 19.45 4.89 8.69
CA VAL A 99 19.20 4.10 7.48
C VAL A 99 19.37 4.96 6.23
N LYS A 100 20.22 4.53 5.31
CA LYS A 100 20.44 5.18 4.02
C LYS A 100 20.76 4.15 2.95
N ASN A 101 20.10 4.24 1.80
CA ASN A 101 20.32 3.35 0.64
C ASN A 101 20.23 1.85 0.96
N GLY A 102 19.35 1.45 1.89
CA GLY A 102 19.17 0.04 2.29
C GLY A 102 20.20 -0.47 3.30
N THR A 103 21.17 0.36 3.70
CA THR A 103 22.12 0.07 4.78
C THR A 103 21.68 0.81 6.03
N GLY A 104 21.67 0.12 7.17
CA GLY A 104 21.47 0.77 8.46
C GLY A 104 22.55 0.40 9.46
N ALA A 105 22.71 1.24 10.47
CA ALA A 105 23.63 1.06 11.55
C ALA A 105 23.06 1.70 12.80
N HIS A 106 23.59 1.29 13.95
CA HIS A 106 23.21 1.86 15.22
C HIS A 106 24.44 2.12 16.06
N TYR A 107 24.26 3.00 17.03
CA TYR A 107 25.29 3.35 17.99
C TYR A 107 24.65 3.58 19.36
N TYR A 108 25.38 3.25 20.42
CA TYR A 108 24.93 3.40 21.80
C TYR A 108 26.05 3.93 22.69
N ALA A 109 25.65 4.56 23.78
CA ALA A 109 26.54 5.02 24.85
C ALA A 109 25.85 4.85 26.21
N ILE A 110 26.61 4.41 27.22
CA ILE A 110 26.18 4.15 28.59
C ILE A 110 27.15 4.87 29.51
N LYS A 111 26.64 5.73 30.39
CA LYS A 111 27.48 6.51 31.29
C LYS A 111 26.75 6.90 32.57
N PRO A 112 27.48 7.24 33.64
CA PRO A 112 26.89 7.86 34.83
C PRO A 112 26.09 9.13 34.47
N ALA A 113 24.92 9.31 35.09
CA ALA A 113 24.13 10.54 34.93
C ALA A 113 24.87 11.78 35.47
N ILE A 114 25.67 11.57 36.54
CA ILE A 114 26.58 12.57 37.08
C ILE A 114 27.99 12.21 36.60
N CYS A 115 28.49 12.93 35.59
CA CYS A 115 29.80 12.67 35.00
C CYS A 115 30.65 13.95 35.04
N GLU A 116 31.84 13.88 35.64
CA GLU A 116 32.79 15.00 35.70
C GLU A 116 33.28 15.43 34.31
N ASN A 117 33.37 14.48 33.37
CA ASN A 117 33.75 14.72 31.99
C ASN A 117 32.54 14.62 31.05
N SER A 118 31.83 15.73 30.85
CA SER A 118 30.68 15.81 29.92
C SER A 118 31.00 15.47 28.45
N LYS A 119 32.29 15.39 28.08
CA LYS A 119 32.71 14.97 26.74
C LYS A 119 32.86 13.45 26.59
N SER A 120 33.04 12.71 27.69
CA SER A 120 33.13 11.24 27.62
C SER A 120 31.77 10.63 27.26
N LEU A 121 31.82 9.61 26.40
CA LEU A 121 30.67 8.77 26.06
C LEU A 121 30.53 7.56 27.01
N GLY A 122 31.47 7.35 27.94
CA GLY A 122 31.48 6.18 28.82
C GLY A 122 31.70 4.88 28.04
N ILE A 123 30.89 3.86 28.33
CA ILE A 123 30.88 2.62 27.55
C ILE A 123 30.08 2.86 26.28
N HIS A 124 30.68 2.69 25.10
CA HIS A 124 29.99 2.92 23.84
C HIS A 124 30.43 1.95 22.76
N GLY A 125 29.61 1.83 21.72
CA GLY A 125 29.86 0.95 20.60
C GLY A 125 28.78 1.08 19.53
N GLY A 126 28.97 0.39 18.42
CA GLY A 126 28.03 0.39 17.31
C GLY A 126 28.35 -0.68 16.28
N ALA A 127 27.33 -1.02 15.50
CA ALA A 127 27.41 -2.01 14.44
C ALA A 127 26.50 -1.65 13.27
N LYS A 128 26.86 -2.16 12.09
CA LYS A 128 25.90 -2.25 10.98
C LYS A 128 24.77 -3.19 11.38
N THR A 129 23.55 -2.80 11.05
CA THR A 129 22.34 -3.50 11.46
C THR A 129 22.02 -4.61 10.48
N SER A 130 21.80 -5.82 11.01
CA SER A 130 21.44 -6.97 10.19
C SER A 130 20.15 -6.70 9.42
N SER A 131 20.21 -6.88 8.10
CA SER A 131 19.09 -6.57 7.20
C SER A 131 19.21 -7.32 5.89
N ASN A 132 18.06 -7.48 5.22
CA ASN A 132 17.92 -8.03 3.88
C ASN A 132 17.60 -6.94 2.83
N SER A 133 18.06 -5.71 3.11
CA SER A 133 18.01 -4.44 2.34
C SER A 133 16.62 -3.91 1.91
N SER A 134 15.69 -4.79 1.59
CA SER A 134 14.33 -4.49 1.14
C SER A 134 13.34 -4.43 2.31
N GLY A 135 13.41 -3.37 3.12
CA GLY A 135 12.45 -3.13 4.20
C GLY A 135 13.05 -2.69 5.53
N LEU A 136 14.33 -2.31 5.54
CA LEU A 136 14.95 -1.69 6.70
C LEU A 136 14.40 -0.27 6.90
N VAL A 137 13.93 -0.01 8.12
CA VAL A 137 13.48 1.31 8.60
C VAL A 137 14.25 1.62 9.89
N SER A 138 14.29 2.88 10.33
CA SER A 138 15.08 3.32 11.49
C SER A 138 14.74 2.58 12.80
N LEU A 139 13.51 2.07 12.92
CA LEU A 139 13.10 1.31 14.11
C LEU A 139 14.01 0.11 14.45
N ARG A 140 14.50 -0.62 13.44
CA ARG A 140 15.37 -1.78 13.66
C ARG A 140 16.75 -1.42 14.24
N PRO A 141 17.56 -0.55 13.60
CA PRO A 141 18.85 -0.13 14.16
C PRO A 141 18.67 0.49 15.55
N GLU A 142 17.64 1.31 15.75
CA GLU A 142 17.37 1.91 17.05
C GLU A 142 16.96 0.91 18.14
N SER A 143 16.20 -0.12 17.78
CA SER A 143 15.94 -1.22 18.72
C SER A 143 17.22 -1.96 19.08
N PHE A 144 18.16 -2.10 18.13
CA PHE A 144 19.43 -2.78 18.36
C PHE A 144 20.38 -2.00 19.27
N SER A 145 20.42 -0.67 19.22
CA SER A 145 21.19 0.11 20.20
C SER A 145 20.65 -0.06 21.63
N ILE A 146 19.33 -0.16 21.80
CA ILE A 146 18.72 -0.51 23.10
C ILE A 146 19.11 -1.93 23.52
N VAL A 147 18.99 -2.92 22.62
CA VAL A 147 19.37 -4.32 22.90
C VAL A 147 20.84 -4.43 23.30
N ALA A 148 21.74 -3.72 22.61
CA ALA A 148 23.16 -3.67 22.94
C ALA A 148 23.38 -3.13 24.36
N ALA A 149 22.76 -1.98 24.67
CA ALA A 149 22.90 -1.36 25.98
C ALA A 149 22.38 -2.24 27.12
N LEU A 150 21.21 -2.88 26.94
CA LEU A 150 20.66 -3.82 27.93
C LEU A 150 21.58 -5.02 28.16
N ASN A 151 22.20 -5.58 27.12
CA ASN A 151 23.11 -6.71 27.26
C ASN A 151 24.40 -6.35 28.01
N ILE A 152 24.93 -5.13 27.83
CA ILE A 152 26.08 -4.63 28.59
C ILE A 152 25.72 -4.41 30.06
N LEU A 153 24.56 -3.80 30.33
CA LEU A 153 24.07 -3.60 31.69
C LEU A 153 23.83 -4.93 32.41
N LYS A 154 23.24 -5.91 31.71
CA LYS A 154 23.07 -7.29 32.21
C LYS A 154 24.42 -7.92 32.53
N ALA A 155 25.41 -7.78 31.67
CA ALA A 155 26.76 -8.28 31.91
C ALA A 155 27.38 -7.67 33.17
N ALA A 156 27.27 -6.35 33.36
CA ALA A 156 27.76 -5.67 34.56
C ALA A 156 27.05 -6.16 35.84
N ILE A 157 25.72 -6.27 35.82
CA ILE A 157 24.92 -6.78 36.96
C ILE A 157 25.36 -8.19 37.37
N VAL A 158 25.54 -9.08 36.38
CA VAL A 158 25.92 -10.49 36.63
C VAL A 158 27.35 -10.59 37.14
N VAL A 159 28.31 -9.95 36.47
CA VAL A 159 29.75 -10.04 36.81
C VAL A 159 30.04 -9.41 38.16
N TYR A 160 29.42 -8.27 38.47
CA TYR A 160 29.60 -7.58 39.75
C TYR A 160 28.65 -8.07 40.85
N ASN A 161 27.81 -9.07 40.55
CA ASN A 161 26.88 -9.68 41.50
C ASN A 161 25.98 -8.63 42.19
N ILE A 162 25.42 -7.70 41.43
CA ILE A 162 24.55 -6.64 41.94
C ILE A 162 23.20 -7.27 42.35
N GLN A 163 22.97 -7.40 43.66
CA GLN A 163 21.77 -8.03 44.22
C GLN A 163 20.57 -7.07 44.31
N SER A 164 20.85 -5.80 44.59
CA SER A 164 19.86 -4.72 44.72
C SER A 164 20.54 -3.38 44.45
N SER A 165 19.82 -2.46 43.83
CA SER A 165 20.25 -1.09 43.60
C SER A 165 19.02 -0.25 43.27
N ASP A 166 18.97 0.97 43.83
CA ASP A 166 17.93 1.96 43.55
C ASP A 166 18.28 2.84 42.33
N SER A 167 19.41 2.54 41.65
CA SER A 167 19.81 3.20 40.41
C SER A 167 18.73 3.06 39.34
N ARG A 168 18.41 4.17 38.66
CA ARG A 168 17.52 4.17 37.50
C ARG A 168 18.34 4.15 36.22
N LEU A 169 17.84 3.38 35.25
CA LEU A 169 18.37 3.33 33.89
C LEU A 169 17.57 4.28 33.00
N ILE A 170 18.17 5.40 32.62
CA ILE A 170 17.48 6.48 31.89
C ILE A 170 17.82 6.37 30.39
N PHE A 171 16.90 5.85 29.60
CA PHE A 171 17.04 5.72 28.14
C PHE A 171 16.57 7.00 27.43
N ARG A 172 17.50 7.65 26.72
CA ARG A 172 17.28 8.88 25.95
C ARG A 172 17.44 8.64 24.45
N TYR A 173 16.33 8.67 23.73
CA TYR A 173 16.24 8.37 22.30
C TYR A 173 15.26 9.33 21.62
N ASP A 174 15.40 9.54 20.32
CA ASP A 174 14.49 10.36 19.53
C ASP A 174 13.32 9.57 18.90
N ASN A 175 13.44 8.25 18.80
CA ASN A 175 12.33 7.41 18.37
C ASN A 175 11.43 6.99 19.52
N MET A 176 10.24 7.56 19.51
CA MET A 176 9.21 7.25 20.49
C MET A 176 8.74 5.79 20.44
N GLU A 177 8.76 5.13 19.27
CA GLU A 177 8.32 3.73 19.16
C GLU A 177 9.33 2.77 19.82
N SER A 178 10.63 3.02 19.68
CA SER A 178 11.69 2.27 20.39
C SER A 178 11.52 2.40 21.91
N LEU A 179 11.30 3.61 22.42
CA LEU A 179 11.04 3.86 23.85
C LEU A 179 9.72 3.22 24.33
N HIS A 180 8.67 3.34 23.53
CA HIS A 180 7.37 2.73 23.83
C HIS A 180 7.49 1.21 23.92
N ARG A 181 8.19 0.56 22.98
CA ARG A 181 8.46 -0.88 23.02
C ARG A 181 9.27 -1.29 24.25
N LEU A 182 10.28 -0.51 24.63
CA LEU A 182 11.05 -0.75 25.85
C LEU A 182 10.15 -0.72 27.08
N SER A 183 9.25 0.26 27.19
CA SER A 183 8.30 0.36 28.32
C SER A 183 7.31 -0.82 28.39
N LEU A 184 6.99 -1.42 27.24
CA LEU A 184 6.05 -2.54 27.12
C LEU A 184 6.71 -3.93 27.23
N THR A 185 8.04 -4.01 27.31
CA THR A 185 8.76 -5.29 27.45
C THR A 185 8.26 -6.19 28.60
N PRO A 186 7.81 -5.69 29.77
CA PRO A 186 7.26 -6.58 30.82
C PRO A 186 5.95 -7.27 30.43
N SER A 187 5.24 -6.72 29.44
CA SER A 187 3.97 -7.23 28.91
C SER A 187 4.11 -7.95 27.57
N PHE A 188 5.34 -8.14 27.08
CA PHE A 188 5.61 -8.97 25.91
C PHE A 188 5.32 -10.45 26.24
N PRO A 189 4.68 -11.25 25.35
CA PRO A 189 4.28 -10.96 23.97
C PRO A 189 2.86 -10.38 23.79
N ALA A 190 2.08 -10.15 24.86
CA ALA A 190 0.69 -9.70 24.75
C ALA A 190 0.53 -8.37 23.98
N SER A 191 1.55 -7.52 24.05
CA SER A 191 1.60 -6.21 23.36
C SER A 191 2.05 -6.29 21.89
N ALA A 192 2.59 -7.42 21.43
CA ALA A 192 3.16 -7.58 20.09
C ALA A 192 2.34 -8.55 19.23
N GLY A 193 1.69 -8.03 18.19
CA GLY A 193 1.04 -8.86 17.17
C GLY A 193 2.04 -9.79 16.47
N SER A 194 1.58 -10.94 15.97
CA SER A 194 2.46 -11.93 15.34
C SER A 194 3.14 -11.42 14.05
N ASP A 195 2.55 -10.43 13.39
CA ASP A 195 3.08 -9.75 12.19
C ASP A 195 3.68 -8.37 12.49
N ALA A 196 3.93 -8.04 13.77
CA ALA A 196 4.50 -6.77 14.16
C ALA A 196 5.88 -6.56 13.51
N THR A 197 6.09 -5.35 12.98
CA THR A 197 7.38 -4.94 12.41
C THR A 197 8.48 -5.01 13.45
N ASP A 198 9.60 -5.62 13.09
CA ASP A 198 10.76 -5.88 13.92
C ASP A 198 10.38 -6.54 15.26
N ARG A 199 9.37 -7.45 15.25
CA ARG A 199 9.00 -8.24 16.44
C ARG A 199 10.21 -8.98 17.01
N ASP A 200 11.08 -9.45 16.12
CA ASP A 200 12.30 -10.15 16.45
C ASP A 200 13.26 -9.28 17.28
N SER A 201 13.45 -8.00 16.96
CA SER A 201 14.27 -7.10 17.79
C SER A 201 13.58 -6.77 19.12
N TRP A 202 12.26 -6.64 19.13
CA TRP A 202 11.49 -6.38 20.36
C TRP A 202 11.53 -7.57 21.33
N GLU A 203 11.51 -8.81 20.82
CA GLU A 203 11.67 -10.02 21.62
C GLU A 203 13.05 -10.07 22.30
N LEU A 204 14.13 -9.73 21.58
CA LEU A 204 15.48 -9.62 22.17
C LEU A 204 15.53 -8.55 23.26
N MET A 205 14.87 -7.42 23.02
CA MET A 205 14.78 -6.33 24.01
C MET A 205 14.07 -6.81 25.27
N ALA A 206 12.96 -7.56 25.14
CA ALA A 206 12.23 -8.13 26.25
C ALA A 206 13.05 -9.18 27.01
N MET A 207 13.76 -10.06 26.29
CA MET A 207 14.66 -11.05 26.89
C MET A 207 15.80 -10.39 27.67
N ALA A 208 16.47 -9.38 27.09
CA ALA A 208 17.55 -8.67 27.76
C ALA A 208 17.05 -7.89 28.98
N ARG A 209 15.85 -7.29 28.90
CA ARG A 209 15.21 -6.57 30.01
C ARG A 209 14.84 -7.48 31.17
N LYS A 210 14.36 -8.70 30.90
CA LYS A 210 13.80 -9.62 31.92
C LYS A 210 14.75 -9.83 33.10
N ASP A 211 16.06 -9.87 32.84
CA ASP A 211 17.09 -10.17 33.84
C ASP A 211 17.73 -8.91 34.45
N ILE A 212 17.17 -7.72 34.20
CA ILE A 212 17.66 -6.45 34.75
C ILE A 212 16.68 -5.98 35.84
N PRO A 213 17.03 -6.08 37.14
CA PRO A 213 16.13 -5.79 38.26
C PRO A 213 15.99 -4.28 38.59
N LEU A 214 16.41 -3.39 37.70
CA LEU A 214 16.44 -1.94 37.92
C LEU A 214 15.23 -1.23 37.31
N GLU A 215 14.87 -0.05 37.80
CA GLU A 215 13.86 0.80 37.16
C GLU A 215 14.39 1.30 35.79
N ILE A 216 13.57 1.20 34.75
CA ILE A 216 13.86 1.83 33.44
C ILE A 216 12.96 3.04 33.28
N VAL A 217 13.59 4.18 33.02
CA VAL A 217 12.94 5.45 32.72
C VAL A 217 13.20 5.79 31.25
N THR A 218 12.16 6.03 30.48
CA THR A 218 12.26 6.44 29.08
C THR A 218 12.07 7.93 28.94
N ALA A 219 12.95 8.61 28.18
CA ALA A 219 12.85 10.04 27.92
C ALA A 219 13.09 10.34 26.43
N HIS A 220 12.09 10.91 25.77
CA HIS A 220 12.20 11.28 24.37
C HIS A 220 13.00 12.57 24.18
N VAL A 221 13.95 12.55 23.26
CA VAL A 221 14.74 13.71 22.82
C VAL A 221 14.26 14.11 21.44
N LYS A 222 14.11 15.41 21.16
CA LYS A 222 13.64 15.84 19.84
C LYS A 222 14.77 15.69 18.81
N SER A 223 14.49 15.06 17.68
CA SER A 223 15.46 14.92 16.59
C SER A 223 15.79 16.23 15.88
N HIS A 224 16.99 16.30 15.28
CA HIS A 224 17.49 17.37 14.41
C HIS A 224 17.29 18.79 14.96
N GLN A 225 17.51 19.00 16.26
CA GLN A 225 17.46 20.34 16.85
C GLN A 225 18.61 21.24 16.35
N ASP A 226 19.71 20.63 15.87
CA ASP A 226 20.87 21.31 15.32
C ASP A 226 20.63 21.96 13.95
N ASP A 227 19.55 21.60 13.24
CA ASP A 227 19.12 22.29 12.00
C ASP A 227 18.78 23.77 12.23
N LYS A 228 18.36 24.11 13.46
CA LYS A 228 17.87 25.45 13.81
C LYS A 228 18.68 26.13 14.90
N THR A 229 19.39 25.36 15.72
CA THR A 229 20.11 25.85 16.89
C THR A 229 21.54 25.32 16.87
N PRO A 230 22.58 26.19 16.90
CA PRO A 230 23.96 25.74 16.94
C PRO A 230 24.24 24.72 18.06
N PHE A 231 25.02 23.69 17.77
CA PHE A 231 25.31 22.56 18.67
C PHE A 231 25.61 22.96 20.12
N HIS A 232 26.45 23.98 20.32
CA HIS A 232 26.87 24.43 21.65
C HIS A 232 25.77 25.12 22.48
N LEU A 233 24.65 25.50 21.86
CA LEU A 233 23.47 26.09 22.51
C LEU A 233 22.37 25.06 22.77
N LEU A 234 22.55 23.82 22.33
CA LEU A 234 21.58 22.75 22.57
C LEU A 234 21.64 22.30 24.04
N PRO A 235 20.49 21.88 24.62
CA PRO A 235 20.48 21.11 25.86
C PRO A 235 21.40 19.88 25.78
N TYR A 236 21.88 19.40 26.92
CA TYR A 236 22.85 18.32 26.98
C TYR A 236 22.35 17.05 26.28
N GLU A 237 21.11 16.66 26.52
CA GLU A 237 20.47 15.51 25.90
C GLU A 237 20.40 15.62 24.37
N ALA A 238 20.14 16.83 23.85
CA ALA A 238 20.13 17.09 22.42
C ALA A 238 21.54 17.09 21.81
N GLN A 239 22.55 17.58 22.54
CA GLN A 239 23.95 17.43 22.12
C GLN A 239 24.37 15.96 22.04
N MET A 240 23.94 15.15 23.00
CA MET A 240 24.21 13.71 23.01
C MET A 240 23.51 13.01 21.84
N ASN A 241 22.25 13.34 21.54
CA ASN A 241 21.56 12.81 20.35
C ASN A 241 22.34 13.11 19.07
N VAL A 242 22.74 14.37 18.85
CA VAL A 242 23.54 14.76 17.67
C VAL A 242 24.88 14.00 17.60
N ARG A 243 25.48 13.65 18.74
CA ARG A 243 26.67 12.80 18.75
C ARG A 243 26.34 11.36 18.37
N MET A 244 25.23 10.79 18.85
CA MET A 244 24.81 9.44 18.48
C MET A 244 24.51 9.34 16.98
N ASP A 245 23.77 10.30 16.40
CA ASP A 245 23.50 10.36 14.96
C ASP A 245 24.80 10.33 14.14
N LYS A 246 25.77 11.16 14.51
CA LYS A 246 27.07 11.23 13.82
C LYS A 246 27.84 9.92 13.90
N GLN A 247 27.79 9.24 15.04
CA GLN A 247 28.47 7.96 15.21
C GLN A 247 27.75 6.84 14.45
N ALA A 248 26.41 6.80 14.50
CA ALA A 248 25.63 5.84 13.73
C ALA A 248 25.86 6.02 12.21
N ASP A 249 25.92 7.26 11.73
CA ASP A 249 26.29 7.59 10.35
C ASP A 249 27.71 7.11 10.00
N ALA A 250 28.68 7.31 10.88
CA ALA A 250 30.04 6.84 10.68
C ALA A 250 30.13 5.31 10.59
N VAL A 251 29.42 4.58 11.46
CA VAL A 251 29.34 3.10 11.42
C VAL A 251 28.67 2.62 10.13
N ARG A 252 27.60 3.29 9.69
CA ARG A 252 26.90 2.96 8.44
C ARG A 252 27.82 3.09 7.23
N ASP A 253 28.54 4.21 7.16
CA ASP A 253 29.39 4.58 6.03
C ASP A 253 30.79 3.93 6.11
N GLY A 254 31.13 3.32 7.25
CA GLY A 254 32.37 2.59 7.48
C GLY A 254 32.50 1.29 6.67
N PRO A 255 33.69 0.65 6.70
CA PRO A 255 34.00 -0.52 5.86
C PRO A 255 33.42 -1.84 6.39
N SER A 256 32.85 -1.87 7.60
CA SER A 256 32.34 -3.10 8.22
C SER A 256 31.30 -3.82 7.34
N ALA A 257 31.31 -5.15 7.40
CA ALA A 257 30.31 -5.95 6.72
C ALA A 257 28.94 -5.83 7.42
N ILE A 258 27.86 -5.92 6.65
CA ILE A 258 26.51 -6.02 7.22
C ILE A 258 26.36 -7.45 7.77
N PRO A 259 26.08 -7.64 9.07
CA PRO A 259 25.87 -8.97 9.61
C PRO A 259 24.61 -9.60 9.00
N PRO A 260 24.57 -10.94 8.80
CA PRO A 260 23.38 -11.61 8.32
C PRO A 260 22.22 -11.42 9.30
N VAL A 261 20.98 -11.45 8.80
CA VAL A 261 19.80 -11.49 9.69
C VAL A 261 19.88 -12.80 10.47
N PRO A 262 20.03 -12.74 11.81
CA PRO A 262 20.30 -13.93 12.59
C PRO A 262 19.05 -14.82 12.68
N ASP A 263 19.27 -16.12 12.59
CA ASP A 263 18.32 -17.14 12.99
C ASP A 263 18.37 -17.19 14.52
N PHE A 264 17.31 -16.73 15.18
CA PHE A 264 17.33 -16.62 16.63
C PHE A 264 16.76 -17.91 17.22
N GLU A 265 17.64 -18.77 17.71
CA GLU A 265 17.30 -20.08 18.26
C GLU A 265 16.41 -19.99 19.52
N ASP A 266 16.50 -18.87 20.26
CA ASP A 266 15.80 -18.66 21.53
C ASP A 266 14.40 -18.01 21.39
N LYS A 267 13.81 -17.95 20.19
CA LYS A 267 12.53 -17.26 19.95
C LYS A 267 11.32 -18.19 19.94
N ASP A 268 10.18 -17.62 20.33
CA ASP A 268 8.89 -18.31 20.27
C ASP A 268 8.57 -18.82 18.85
N PHE A 269 8.84 -17.98 17.85
CA PHE A 269 8.72 -18.30 16.43
C PHE A 269 9.45 -17.26 15.55
N GLN A 270 9.79 -17.65 14.32
CA GLN A 270 10.27 -16.73 13.28
C GLN A 270 9.60 -17.05 11.95
N ILE A 271 9.30 -16.01 11.17
CA ILE A 271 8.63 -16.16 9.87
C ILE A 271 9.66 -16.03 8.76
N LYS A 272 9.82 -17.09 7.94
CA LYS A 272 10.66 -17.11 6.75
C LYS A 272 9.78 -17.16 5.51
N ILE A 273 9.92 -16.18 4.61
CA ILE A 273 9.20 -16.11 3.33
C ILE A 273 10.24 -16.28 2.22
N ASP A 274 10.04 -17.29 1.35
CA ASP A 274 10.99 -17.65 0.30
C ASP A 274 12.44 -17.87 0.81
N GLY A 275 12.57 -18.45 2.02
CA GLY A 275 13.86 -18.74 2.67
C GLY A 275 14.48 -17.54 3.39
N VAL A 276 13.85 -16.37 3.35
CA VAL A 276 14.35 -15.13 3.95
C VAL A 276 13.53 -14.75 5.18
N ILE A 277 14.19 -14.36 6.27
CA ILE A 277 13.54 -13.91 7.50
C ILE A 277 12.76 -12.62 7.24
N ALA A 278 11.45 -12.66 7.49
CA ALA A 278 10.56 -11.51 7.38
C ALA A 278 10.44 -10.84 8.76
N TYR A 279 11.19 -9.76 8.97
CA TYR A 279 11.07 -8.93 10.18
C TYR A 279 10.19 -7.70 9.95
N SER A 280 10.00 -7.22 8.72
CA SER A 280 9.11 -6.08 8.42
C SER A 280 8.11 -6.42 7.32
N ASN A 281 6.97 -5.72 7.35
CA ASN A 281 5.90 -5.86 6.35
C ASN A 281 5.45 -7.32 6.12
N VAL A 282 5.49 -8.17 7.16
CA VAL A 282 5.28 -9.63 7.07
C VAL A 282 4.02 -9.97 6.28
N SER A 283 2.88 -9.38 6.66
CA SER A 283 1.59 -9.59 5.99
C SER A 283 1.60 -9.18 4.51
N ALA A 284 2.28 -8.08 4.15
CA ALA A 284 2.37 -7.65 2.75
C ALA A 284 3.30 -8.54 1.91
N THR A 285 4.46 -8.91 2.48
CA THR A 285 5.41 -9.83 1.85
C THR A 285 4.79 -11.20 1.65
N LEU A 286 4.01 -11.67 2.63
CA LEU A 286 3.29 -12.95 2.58
C LEU A 286 2.20 -12.95 1.49
N ARG A 287 1.41 -11.87 1.40
CA ARG A 287 0.46 -11.71 0.29
C ARG A 287 1.19 -11.78 -1.05
N LYS A 288 2.29 -11.03 -1.20
CA LYS A 288 3.05 -10.96 -2.45
C LYS A 288 3.64 -12.33 -2.84
N SER A 289 4.20 -13.09 -1.90
CA SER A 289 4.79 -14.39 -2.19
C SER A 289 3.75 -15.42 -2.61
N ILE A 290 2.57 -15.40 -1.98
CA ILE A 290 1.46 -16.33 -2.27
C ILE A 290 0.73 -15.94 -3.56
N THR A 291 0.31 -14.67 -3.70
CA THR A 291 -0.57 -14.25 -4.80
C THR A 291 0.18 -13.72 -6.01
N GLY A 292 1.47 -13.38 -5.88
CA GLY A 292 2.25 -12.75 -6.94
C GLY A 292 2.42 -13.66 -8.17
N LYS A 293 2.80 -14.93 -7.98
CA LYS A 293 2.95 -15.90 -9.08
C LYS A 293 1.60 -16.20 -9.78
N PRO A 294 0.50 -16.52 -9.08
CA PRO A 294 -0.82 -16.67 -9.69
C PRO A 294 -1.28 -15.42 -10.45
N LEU A 295 -1.12 -14.23 -9.86
CA LEU A 295 -1.51 -12.98 -10.50
C LEU A 295 -0.70 -12.74 -11.78
N LYS A 296 0.62 -12.95 -11.75
CA LYS A 296 1.46 -12.86 -12.95
C LYS A 296 0.98 -13.81 -14.05
N ARG A 297 0.75 -15.08 -13.73
CA ARG A 297 0.24 -16.08 -14.71
C ARG A 297 -1.09 -15.65 -15.32
N TYR A 298 -2.01 -15.16 -14.49
CA TYR A 298 -3.29 -14.64 -14.97
C TYR A 298 -3.10 -13.46 -15.93
N LEU A 299 -2.19 -12.52 -15.64
CA LEU A 299 -1.95 -11.35 -16.49
C LEU A 299 -1.27 -11.72 -17.81
N LEU A 300 -0.28 -12.63 -17.77
CA LEU A 300 0.36 -13.16 -18.99
C LEU A 300 -0.68 -13.79 -19.92
N ALA A 301 -1.55 -14.66 -19.38
CA ALA A 301 -2.61 -15.29 -20.15
C ALA A 301 -3.67 -14.29 -20.66
N LYS A 302 -4.10 -13.35 -19.81
CA LYS A 302 -5.17 -12.39 -20.13
C LYS A 302 -4.78 -11.40 -21.23
N TYR A 303 -3.53 -10.96 -21.22
CA TYR A 303 -3.02 -9.95 -22.15
C TYR A 303 -2.13 -10.52 -23.25
N GLU A 304 -2.00 -11.85 -23.30
CA GLU A 304 -1.14 -12.55 -24.26
C GLU A 304 0.32 -12.05 -24.21
N TRP A 305 0.75 -11.66 -23.01
CA TRP A 305 2.10 -11.16 -22.78
C TRP A 305 3.06 -12.32 -22.53
N THR A 306 4.29 -12.12 -23.01
CA THR A 306 5.43 -12.92 -22.57
C THR A 306 5.98 -12.39 -21.24
N ASP A 307 6.79 -13.18 -20.54
CA ASP A 307 7.54 -12.72 -19.37
C ASP A 307 8.40 -11.48 -19.69
N TYR A 308 8.91 -11.39 -20.92
CA TYR A 308 9.67 -10.25 -21.41
C TYR A 308 8.82 -8.98 -21.43
N VAL A 309 7.64 -8.99 -22.06
CA VAL A 309 6.73 -7.83 -22.08
C VAL A 309 6.26 -7.47 -20.67
N PHE A 310 5.96 -8.46 -19.83
CA PHE A 310 5.59 -8.23 -18.44
C PHE A 310 6.68 -7.48 -17.65
N SER A 311 7.96 -7.76 -17.91
CA SER A 311 9.10 -7.12 -17.23
C SER A 311 9.29 -5.64 -17.61
N LYS A 312 8.74 -5.22 -18.74
CA LYS A 312 8.82 -3.84 -19.24
C LYS A 312 7.89 -2.87 -18.49
N VAL A 313 6.85 -3.36 -17.85
CA VAL A 313 5.88 -2.51 -17.14
C VAL A 313 6.46 -1.97 -15.83
N ASP A 314 6.26 -0.67 -15.56
CA ASP A 314 6.61 -0.03 -14.28
C ASP A 314 5.62 -0.37 -13.17
N TRP A 315 5.74 -1.59 -12.64
CA TRP A 315 4.91 -2.08 -11.54
C TRP A 315 5.09 -1.27 -10.24
N ASP A 316 6.28 -0.75 -9.98
CA ASP A 316 6.59 -0.01 -8.75
C ASP A 316 5.88 1.35 -8.70
N SER A 317 5.91 2.10 -9.81
CA SER A 317 5.18 3.37 -9.89
C SER A 317 3.67 3.15 -9.83
N LEU A 318 3.16 2.07 -10.43
CA LEU A 318 1.77 1.68 -10.32
C LEU A 318 1.39 1.33 -8.88
N GLU A 319 2.21 0.56 -8.16
CA GLU A 319 2.00 0.25 -6.75
C GLU A 319 1.95 1.52 -5.89
N ALA A 320 2.93 2.42 -6.07
CA ALA A 320 2.99 3.69 -5.36
C ALA A 320 1.80 4.62 -5.67
N TYR A 321 1.27 4.55 -6.89
CA TYR A 321 0.03 5.23 -7.27
C TYR A 321 -1.17 4.62 -6.54
N LEU A 322 -1.38 3.30 -6.64
CA LEU A 322 -2.51 2.59 -6.04
C LEU A 322 -2.56 2.74 -4.52
N LYS A 323 -1.41 2.66 -3.84
CA LYS A 323 -1.30 2.89 -2.38
C LYS A 323 -1.78 4.29 -1.97
N GLY A 324 -1.62 5.29 -2.84
CA GLY A 324 -2.06 6.66 -2.60
C GLY A 324 -3.56 6.92 -2.83
N LEU A 325 -4.31 5.94 -3.35
CA LEU A 325 -5.75 6.09 -3.60
C LEU A 325 -6.60 5.66 -2.41
N SER A 326 -7.77 6.27 -2.27
CA SER A 326 -8.83 5.75 -1.38
C SER A 326 -9.33 4.39 -1.89
N GLN A 327 -9.89 3.58 -0.99
CA GLN A 327 -10.36 2.23 -1.33
C GLN A 327 -11.38 2.21 -2.49
N GLN A 328 -12.29 3.19 -2.51
CA GLN A 328 -13.30 3.31 -3.57
C GLN A 328 -12.66 3.61 -4.94
N VAL A 329 -11.76 4.58 -5.00
CA VAL A 329 -11.09 4.97 -6.25
C VAL A 329 -10.17 3.85 -6.73
N ARG A 330 -9.44 3.21 -5.80
CA ARG A 330 -8.61 2.03 -6.10
C ARG A 330 -9.43 0.91 -6.73
N THR A 331 -10.61 0.62 -6.20
CA THR A 331 -11.51 -0.41 -6.75
C THR A 331 -11.92 -0.08 -8.19
N ASN A 332 -12.29 1.17 -8.46
CA ASN A 332 -12.66 1.59 -9.82
C ASN A 332 -11.47 1.51 -10.80
N VAL A 333 -10.27 1.89 -10.35
CA VAL A 333 -9.06 1.73 -11.16
C VAL A 333 -8.80 0.25 -11.44
N LEU A 334 -8.87 -0.63 -10.45
CA LEU A 334 -8.65 -2.07 -10.67
C LEU A 334 -9.71 -2.67 -11.62
N LYS A 335 -10.98 -2.26 -11.48
CA LYS A 335 -12.04 -2.65 -12.42
C LYS A 335 -11.73 -2.21 -13.84
N LEU A 336 -11.29 -0.97 -14.03
CA LEU A 336 -10.84 -0.48 -15.32
C LEU A 336 -9.69 -1.35 -15.85
N ARG A 337 -8.61 -1.46 -15.08
CA ARG A 337 -7.38 -2.14 -15.52
C ARG A 337 -7.61 -3.57 -15.96
N TYR A 338 -8.45 -4.31 -15.25
CA TYR A 338 -8.67 -5.72 -15.50
C TYR A 338 -9.92 -6.02 -16.36
N GLY A 339 -10.59 -5.00 -16.90
CA GLY A 339 -11.77 -5.18 -17.77
C GLY A 339 -13.01 -5.67 -17.02
N TRP A 340 -13.20 -5.22 -15.77
CA TRP A 340 -14.38 -5.50 -14.93
C TRP A 340 -15.30 -4.29 -14.79
N GLN A 341 -15.12 -3.29 -15.63
CA GLN A 341 -16.11 -2.22 -15.75
C GLN A 341 -17.41 -2.78 -16.31
N TYR A 342 -18.52 -2.17 -15.91
CA TYR A 342 -19.81 -2.55 -16.49
C TYR A 342 -19.83 -2.14 -17.97
N THR A 343 -20.13 -3.14 -18.80
CA THR A 343 -20.43 -3.03 -20.23
C THR A 343 -21.56 -4.02 -20.54
N ARG A 344 -22.27 -3.87 -21.66
CA ARG A 344 -23.40 -4.72 -22.04
C ARG A 344 -22.93 -6.14 -22.38
N GLU A 345 -21.78 -6.28 -23.05
CA GLU A 345 -21.11 -7.58 -23.23
C GLU A 345 -20.86 -8.23 -21.87
N ARG A 346 -20.30 -7.47 -20.92
CA ARG A 346 -19.96 -7.99 -19.60
C ARG A 346 -21.19 -8.41 -18.80
N ARG A 347 -22.28 -7.65 -18.88
CA ARG A 347 -23.59 -8.03 -18.31
C ARG A 347 -24.05 -9.36 -18.90
N ASN A 348 -24.03 -9.50 -20.22
CA ASN A 348 -24.48 -10.72 -20.90
C ASN A 348 -23.67 -11.95 -20.46
N ILE A 349 -22.36 -11.81 -20.26
CA ILE A 349 -21.50 -12.88 -19.72
C ILE A 349 -21.96 -13.30 -18.30
N PHE A 350 -22.31 -12.34 -17.44
CA PHE A 350 -22.74 -12.66 -16.06
C PHE A 350 -24.16 -13.22 -16.00
N GLU A 351 -25.09 -12.70 -16.80
CA GLU A 351 -26.49 -13.12 -16.78
C GLU A 351 -26.71 -14.47 -17.47
N SER A 352 -25.94 -14.76 -18.54
CA SER A 352 -25.97 -16.07 -19.18
C SER A 352 -25.49 -17.18 -18.24
N ASN A 353 -24.53 -16.89 -17.35
CA ASN A 353 -23.97 -17.82 -16.37
C ASN A 353 -23.60 -19.20 -16.98
N GLY A 354 -23.19 -19.21 -18.26
CA GLY A 354 -22.86 -20.41 -19.03
C GLY A 354 -24.04 -21.23 -19.57
N LYS A 355 -25.28 -20.70 -19.53
CA LYS A 355 -26.47 -21.38 -20.07
C LYS A 355 -26.62 -21.10 -21.56
N GLU A 356 -26.60 -22.17 -22.36
CA GLU A 356 -26.74 -22.11 -23.83
C GLU A 356 -28.11 -21.55 -24.27
N ASP A 357 -29.16 -21.74 -23.46
CA ASP A 357 -30.53 -21.29 -23.79
C ASP A 357 -30.85 -19.84 -23.36
N PHE A 358 -29.86 -19.08 -22.85
CA PHE A 358 -30.11 -17.71 -22.41
C PHE A 358 -30.18 -16.74 -23.59
N LYS A 359 -31.30 -16.01 -23.72
CA LYS A 359 -31.45 -14.97 -24.74
C LYS A 359 -30.57 -13.77 -24.40
N LEU A 360 -29.48 -13.60 -25.14
CA LEU A 360 -28.59 -12.44 -25.01
C LEU A 360 -29.35 -11.16 -25.30
N GLU A 361 -29.21 -10.16 -24.43
CA GLU A 361 -29.66 -8.80 -24.69
C GLU A 361 -28.70 -8.09 -25.65
N ASP A 362 -29.16 -6.99 -26.26
CA ASP A 362 -28.35 -6.11 -27.11
C ASP A 362 -27.03 -5.71 -26.42
N ASP A 363 -25.92 -6.01 -27.08
CA ASP A 363 -24.56 -5.69 -26.67
C ASP A 363 -23.97 -4.51 -27.45
N SER A 364 -24.76 -3.80 -28.26
CA SER A 364 -24.29 -2.64 -29.01
C SER A 364 -23.83 -1.50 -28.10
N CYS A 365 -22.83 -0.74 -28.57
CA CYS A 365 -22.31 0.43 -27.88
C CYS A 365 -23.43 1.47 -27.60
N PRO A 366 -23.64 1.87 -26.33
CA PRO A 366 -24.64 2.89 -25.98
C PRO A 366 -24.43 4.23 -26.67
N LEU A 367 -23.19 4.55 -27.07
CA LEU A 367 -22.88 5.79 -27.80
C LEU A 367 -23.36 5.75 -29.26
N GLY A 368 -23.83 4.59 -29.74
CA GLY A 368 -24.44 4.45 -31.06
C GLY A 368 -23.45 4.34 -32.22
N CYS A 369 -22.21 3.89 -31.97
CA CYS A 369 -21.22 3.72 -33.05
C CYS A 369 -21.44 2.46 -33.90
N GLY A 370 -22.31 1.54 -33.46
CA GLY A 370 -22.60 0.29 -34.17
C GLY A 370 -21.70 -0.89 -33.80
N ASP A 371 -20.63 -0.66 -33.05
CA ASP A 371 -19.75 -1.73 -32.54
C ASP A 371 -20.31 -2.36 -31.25
N ILE A 372 -19.72 -3.50 -30.86
CA ILE A 372 -19.99 -4.17 -29.59
C ILE A 372 -19.45 -3.33 -28.44
N ASP A 373 -20.24 -3.22 -27.37
CA ASP A 373 -19.87 -2.62 -26.09
C ASP A 373 -19.02 -3.59 -25.26
N ASP A 374 -17.83 -3.90 -25.78
CA ASP A 374 -16.89 -4.81 -25.14
C ASP A 374 -16.03 -4.12 -24.07
N LYS A 375 -15.11 -4.88 -23.48
CA LYS A 375 -14.09 -4.34 -22.58
C LYS A 375 -13.25 -3.26 -23.29
N HIS A 376 -13.26 -2.06 -22.73
CA HIS A 376 -12.44 -0.93 -23.19
C HIS A 376 -12.78 -0.33 -24.57
N HIS A 377 -13.80 -0.82 -25.31
CA HIS A 377 -14.30 -0.16 -26.53
C HIS A 377 -14.47 1.36 -26.37
N PHE A 378 -14.99 1.80 -25.22
CA PHE A 378 -15.19 3.21 -24.90
C PHE A 378 -13.92 4.07 -24.99
N LEU A 379 -12.71 3.49 -24.97
CA LEU A 379 -11.46 4.22 -25.12
C LEU A 379 -11.22 4.68 -26.56
N HIS A 380 -11.70 3.94 -27.58
CA HIS A 380 -11.46 4.23 -28.99
C HIS A 380 -12.74 4.45 -29.81
N CYS A 381 -13.91 4.30 -29.19
CA CYS A 381 -15.22 4.54 -29.82
C CYS A 381 -15.28 5.89 -30.56
N THR A 382 -15.68 5.84 -31.83
CA THR A 382 -15.78 7.01 -32.72
C THR A 382 -16.90 7.98 -32.32
N CYS A 383 -17.92 7.48 -31.62
CA CYS A 383 -19.03 8.27 -31.07
C CYS A 383 -18.75 8.85 -29.69
N GLN A 384 -17.55 8.65 -29.13
CA GLN A 384 -17.15 9.38 -27.92
C GLN A 384 -17.11 10.88 -28.19
N PRO A 385 -17.68 11.74 -27.33
CA PRO A 385 -17.53 13.19 -27.44
C PRO A 385 -16.06 13.64 -27.47
N GLY A 386 -15.18 12.86 -26.83
CA GLY A 386 -13.74 13.07 -26.83
C GLY A 386 -13.05 12.76 -28.17
N TYR A 387 -13.63 11.94 -29.05
CA TYR A 387 -12.99 11.46 -30.28
C TYR A 387 -12.56 12.63 -31.19
N SER A 388 -13.51 13.47 -31.61
CA SER A 388 -13.26 14.65 -32.45
C SER A 388 -12.56 15.79 -31.70
N LYS A 389 -12.54 15.73 -30.36
CA LYS A 389 -11.97 16.76 -29.47
C LYS A 389 -10.81 16.20 -28.64
N THR A 390 -10.05 15.25 -29.17
CA THR A 390 -9.00 14.54 -28.43
C THR A 390 -7.93 15.52 -27.91
N ASN A 391 -7.58 16.54 -28.69
CA ASN A 391 -6.68 17.61 -28.20
C ASN A 391 -7.21 18.30 -26.96
N THR A 392 -8.52 18.56 -26.88
CA THR A 392 -9.17 19.18 -25.72
C THR A 392 -9.09 18.29 -24.48
N GLU A 393 -9.31 16.99 -24.64
CA GLU A 393 -9.24 15.99 -23.58
C GLU A 393 -7.81 15.87 -23.03
N LEU A 394 -6.82 15.87 -23.93
CA LEU A 394 -5.40 15.77 -23.57
C LEU A 394 -4.80 17.07 -23.00
N ARG A 395 -5.50 18.21 -23.05
CA ARG A 395 -4.97 19.52 -22.55
C ARG A 395 -4.50 19.48 -21.10
N ARG A 396 -5.17 18.73 -20.23
CA ARG A 396 -4.76 18.62 -18.81
C ARG A 396 -3.45 17.85 -18.67
N LEU A 397 -3.27 16.80 -19.46
CA LEU A 397 -2.04 16.01 -19.49
C LEU A 397 -0.90 16.85 -20.07
N ASP A 398 -1.12 17.51 -21.20
CA ASP A 398 -0.13 18.37 -21.86
C ASP A 398 0.40 19.48 -20.92
N ARG A 399 -0.50 20.19 -20.23
CA ARG A 399 -0.11 21.17 -19.19
C ARG A 399 0.69 20.55 -18.04
N PHE A 400 0.37 19.32 -17.66
CA PHE A 400 1.13 18.61 -16.63
C PHE A 400 2.56 18.30 -17.13
N LEU A 401 2.70 17.80 -18.35
CA LEU A 401 4.00 17.46 -18.94
C LEU A 401 4.90 18.69 -18.97
N LEU A 402 4.37 19.84 -19.41
CA LEU A 402 5.08 21.14 -19.39
C LEU A 402 5.45 21.57 -17.97
N ARG A 403 4.50 21.52 -17.02
CA ARG A 403 4.72 21.93 -15.62
C ARG A 403 5.84 21.14 -14.95
N TYR A 404 5.98 19.86 -15.29
CA TYR A 404 7.02 18.99 -14.74
C TYR A 404 8.32 19.00 -15.57
N LYS A 405 8.50 19.97 -16.47
CA LYS A 405 9.69 20.10 -17.32
C LYS A 405 9.98 18.81 -18.11
N THR A 406 8.93 18.17 -18.64
CA THR A 406 9.11 16.97 -19.46
C THR A 406 9.75 17.37 -20.81
N PRO A 407 10.83 16.70 -21.26
CA PRO A 407 11.44 16.96 -22.56
C PRO A 407 10.44 16.86 -23.72
N GLN A 408 10.59 17.74 -24.70
CA GLN A 408 9.69 17.79 -25.87
C GLN A 408 9.57 16.44 -26.61
N PRO A 409 10.65 15.65 -26.84
CA PRO A 409 10.53 14.33 -27.45
C PRO A 409 9.60 13.38 -26.68
N ILE A 410 9.75 13.34 -25.34
CA ILE A 410 8.90 12.51 -24.45
C ILE A 410 7.45 12.99 -24.50
N CYS A 411 7.22 14.31 -24.40
CA CYS A 411 5.87 14.88 -24.51
C CYS A 411 5.20 14.47 -25.82
N HIS A 412 5.92 14.64 -26.93
CA HIS A 412 5.42 14.38 -28.27
C HIS A 412 5.04 12.90 -28.43
N MET A 413 5.93 11.98 -28.05
CA MET A 413 5.72 10.54 -28.21
C MET A 413 4.57 10.01 -27.34
N ILE A 414 4.44 10.48 -26.09
CA ILE A 414 3.29 10.15 -25.23
C ILE A 414 1.98 10.63 -25.86
N LEU A 415 1.92 11.88 -26.32
CA LEU A 415 0.70 12.44 -26.89
C LEU A 415 0.33 11.78 -28.24
N LEU A 416 1.31 11.43 -29.06
CA LEU A 416 1.09 10.67 -30.30
C LEU A 416 0.54 9.27 -30.01
N GLY A 417 1.16 8.53 -29.11
CA GLY A 417 0.71 7.18 -28.74
C GLY A 417 -0.68 7.16 -28.11
N LEU A 418 -1.03 8.19 -27.33
CA LEU A 418 -2.41 8.33 -26.84
C LEU A 418 -3.40 8.60 -27.97
N ARG A 419 -3.05 9.43 -28.96
CA ARG A 419 -3.93 9.70 -30.12
C ARG A 419 -4.12 8.48 -31.01
N SER A 420 -3.15 7.58 -31.10
CA SER A 420 -3.30 6.35 -31.89
C SER A 420 -4.44 5.47 -31.37
N VAL A 421 -4.66 5.46 -30.05
CA VAL A 421 -5.77 4.74 -29.43
C VAL A 421 -7.04 5.58 -29.39
N LEU A 422 -6.96 6.83 -28.93
CA LEU A 422 -8.14 7.62 -28.60
C LEU A 422 -8.94 8.11 -29.82
N CYS A 423 -8.28 8.22 -30.98
CA CYS A 423 -8.89 8.73 -32.21
C CYS A 423 -8.30 8.11 -33.50
N HIS A 424 -7.77 6.88 -33.43
CA HIS A 424 -7.17 6.18 -34.57
C HIS A 424 -6.14 7.01 -35.36
N GLY A 425 -5.33 7.80 -34.65
CA GLY A 425 -4.21 8.50 -35.27
C GLY A 425 -3.14 7.50 -35.75
N ASN A 426 -2.50 7.78 -36.89
CA ASN A 426 -1.33 7.02 -37.34
C ASN A 426 -0.07 7.72 -36.83
N PRO A 427 0.57 7.23 -35.75
CA PRO A 427 1.77 7.87 -35.23
C PRO A 427 2.92 7.65 -36.21
N ILE A 428 3.56 8.73 -36.62
CA ILE A 428 4.87 8.68 -37.29
C ILE A 428 5.86 9.22 -36.28
N VAL A 429 6.80 8.38 -35.86
CA VAL A 429 7.81 8.71 -34.86
C VAL A 429 9.18 8.55 -35.48
N PHE A 430 10.06 9.53 -35.24
CA PHE A 430 11.44 9.51 -35.70
C PHE A 430 12.36 9.43 -34.49
N CYS A 431 13.41 8.60 -34.59
CA CYS A 431 14.52 8.64 -33.65
C CYS A 431 15.41 9.82 -34.04
N GLY A 432 15.59 10.77 -33.10
CA GLY A 432 16.52 11.87 -33.27
C GLY A 432 17.96 11.48 -32.89
N GLU A 433 18.87 12.46 -32.93
CA GLU A 433 20.30 12.27 -32.67
C GLU A 433 20.69 12.56 -31.20
N SER A 434 19.83 13.26 -30.44
CA SER A 434 20.11 13.54 -29.03
C SER A 434 19.77 12.35 -28.13
N VAL A 435 20.50 12.22 -27.01
CA VAL A 435 20.25 11.19 -25.97
C VAL A 435 18.79 11.18 -25.51
N GLN A 436 18.15 12.35 -25.44
CA GLN A 436 16.76 12.49 -24.99
C GLN A 436 15.77 12.00 -26.04
N GLU A 437 16.08 12.15 -27.32
CA GLU A 437 15.27 11.62 -28.41
C GLU A 437 15.42 10.10 -28.50
N GLU A 438 16.62 9.58 -28.31
CA GLU A 438 16.90 8.13 -28.26
C GLU A 438 16.15 7.47 -27.08
N LEU A 439 16.30 8.00 -25.87
CA LEU A 439 15.60 7.47 -24.69
C LEU A 439 14.07 7.56 -24.82
N ALA A 440 13.56 8.63 -25.43
CA ALA A 440 12.12 8.76 -25.70
C ALA A 440 11.67 7.72 -26.73
N PHE A 441 12.44 7.54 -27.82
CA PHE A 441 12.14 6.58 -28.88
C PHE A 441 12.16 5.15 -28.35
N GLU A 442 13.15 4.81 -27.54
CA GLU A 442 13.20 3.52 -26.85
C GLU A 442 11.97 3.30 -25.96
N ALA A 443 11.57 4.31 -25.18
CA ALA A 443 10.38 4.20 -24.33
C ALA A 443 9.08 4.07 -25.16
N PHE A 444 9.03 4.72 -26.33
CA PHE A 444 7.93 4.56 -27.28
C PHE A 444 7.86 3.13 -27.83
N CYS A 445 8.97 2.59 -28.35
CA CYS A 445 9.04 1.21 -28.85
C CYS A 445 8.71 0.18 -27.77
N ASP A 446 9.22 0.40 -26.56
CA ASP A 446 8.96 -0.47 -25.42
C ASP A 446 7.46 -0.44 -25.03
N GLN A 447 6.82 0.72 -25.15
CA GLN A 447 5.38 0.87 -24.95
C GLN A 447 4.55 0.27 -26.09
N GLU A 448 5.00 0.32 -27.34
CA GLU A 448 4.35 -0.35 -28.48
C GLU A 448 4.24 -1.86 -28.23
N GLU A 449 5.29 -2.50 -27.71
CA GLU A 449 5.26 -3.92 -27.37
C GLU A 449 4.32 -4.25 -26.20
N ILE A 450 4.18 -3.34 -25.22
CA ILE A 450 3.19 -3.47 -24.14
C ILE A 450 1.76 -3.21 -24.68
N GLY A 451 1.64 -2.33 -25.68
CA GLY A 451 0.41 -1.81 -26.24
C GLY A 451 0.05 -0.40 -25.72
N TRP A 452 -0.38 0.49 -26.61
CA TRP A 452 -0.82 1.84 -26.22
C TRP A 452 -2.18 1.88 -25.53
N ASN A 453 -3.05 0.89 -25.80
CA ASN A 453 -4.25 0.68 -25.00
C ASN A 453 -3.88 0.42 -23.53
N HIS A 454 -2.80 -0.32 -23.28
CA HIS A 454 -2.30 -0.61 -21.94
C HIS A 454 -1.70 0.62 -21.24
N PHE A 455 -1.22 1.63 -21.97
CA PHE A 455 -0.84 2.92 -21.41
C PHE A 455 -2.06 3.57 -20.72
N LEU A 456 -3.22 3.60 -21.38
CA LEU A 456 -4.51 4.08 -20.83
C LEU A 456 -5.04 3.23 -19.66
N LEU A 457 -4.55 2.00 -19.51
CA LEU A 457 -4.79 1.12 -18.36
C LEU A 457 -3.70 1.25 -17.27
N GLY A 458 -2.80 2.22 -17.40
CA GLY A 458 -1.74 2.49 -16.43
C GLY A 458 -0.62 1.45 -16.41
N ASN A 459 -0.46 0.63 -17.45
CA ASN A 459 0.72 -0.22 -17.63
C ASN A 459 1.74 0.54 -18.49
N LEU A 460 2.44 1.47 -17.85
CA LEU A 460 3.46 2.28 -18.51
C LEU A 460 4.75 1.46 -18.63
N SER A 461 5.48 1.61 -19.74
CA SER A 461 6.86 1.16 -19.83
C SER A 461 7.72 1.82 -18.73
N ASN A 462 8.60 1.03 -18.11
CA ASN A 462 9.60 1.49 -17.15
C ASN A 462 10.64 2.43 -17.79
N LYS A 463 10.79 2.42 -19.11
CA LYS A 463 11.68 3.32 -19.84
C LYS A 463 11.20 4.77 -19.83
N TRP A 464 9.89 5.04 -19.72
CA TRP A 464 9.39 6.41 -19.56
C TRP A 464 9.93 7.05 -18.27
N LYS A 465 9.93 6.28 -17.19
CA LYS A 465 10.50 6.73 -15.91
C LYS A 465 12.01 6.89 -16.02
N ALA A 466 12.72 5.92 -16.60
CA ALA A 466 14.18 6.00 -16.78
C ALA A 466 14.61 7.23 -17.62
N ALA A 467 13.88 7.54 -18.69
CA ALA A 467 14.13 8.72 -19.51
C ALA A 467 13.97 10.02 -18.70
N MET A 468 12.97 10.09 -17.82
CA MET A 468 12.79 11.22 -16.90
C MET A 468 13.82 11.26 -15.78
N GLU A 469 14.29 10.12 -15.27
CA GLU A 469 15.40 10.06 -14.31
C GLU A 469 16.67 10.64 -14.91
N SER A 470 17.02 10.23 -16.13
CA SER A 470 18.15 10.78 -16.89
C SER A 470 18.02 12.30 -17.09
N HIS A 471 16.84 12.76 -17.51
CA HIS A 471 16.60 14.19 -17.72
C HIS A 471 16.75 15.02 -16.42
N TYR A 472 16.15 14.59 -15.32
CA TYR A 472 16.26 15.32 -14.06
C TYR A 472 17.68 15.26 -13.47
N ALA A 473 18.43 14.18 -13.68
CA ALA A 473 19.85 14.14 -13.32
C ALA A 473 20.66 15.18 -14.09
N GLN A 474 20.42 15.33 -15.40
CA GLN A 474 21.07 16.37 -16.21
C GLN A 474 20.69 17.79 -15.76
N LEU A 475 19.41 18.05 -15.46
CA LEU A 475 19.00 19.35 -14.92
C LEU A 475 19.65 19.66 -13.56
N ALA A 476 19.84 18.66 -12.70
CA ALA A 476 20.54 18.82 -11.43
C ALA A 476 22.03 19.12 -11.64
N ALA A 477 22.67 18.47 -12.61
CA ALA A 477 24.08 18.69 -12.92
C ALA A 477 24.34 20.06 -13.57
N ALA A 478 23.35 20.63 -14.25
CA ALA A 478 23.45 21.92 -14.92
C ALA A 478 23.17 23.14 -14.01
N SER A 479 22.84 22.94 -12.73
CA SER A 479 22.49 24.01 -11.79
C SER A 479 23.14 23.79 -10.44
N ASP A 480 23.68 24.86 -9.85
CA ASP A 480 24.19 24.84 -8.46
C ASP A 480 23.05 24.76 -7.42
N GLU A 481 21.80 25.03 -7.84
CA GLU A 481 20.63 24.92 -6.97
C GLU A 481 20.06 23.49 -6.97
N LYS A 482 19.74 22.99 -5.77
CA LYS A 482 19.08 21.70 -5.63
C LYS A 482 17.70 21.73 -6.31
N LEU A 483 17.47 20.78 -7.22
CA LEU A 483 16.16 20.60 -7.84
C LEU A 483 15.04 20.47 -6.78
N PRO A 484 13.90 21.16 -6.98
CA PRO A 484 12.72 20.99 -6.12
C PRO A 484 12.32 19.52 -6.00
N GLN A 485 12.00 19.05 -4.77
CA GLN A 485 11.68 17.63 -4.50
C GLN A 485 10.54 17.06 -5.36
N HIS A 486 9.61 17.90 -5.82
CA HIS A 486 8.51 17.46 -6.69
C HIS A 486 8.96 17.11 -8.11
N LEU A 487 10.14 17.55 -8.55
CA LEU A 487 10.77 17.19 -9.81
C LEU A 487 11.63 15.95 -9.62
N SER A 488 10.97 14.81 -9.43
CA SER A 488 11.58 13.49 -9.46
C SER A 488 10.78 12.57 -10.37
N ALA A 489 11.45 11.63 -11.04
CA ALA A 489 10.77 10.73 -11.98
C ALA A 489 9.71 9.86 -11.30
N LYS A 490 9.92 9.49 -10.02
CA LYS A 490 8.93 8.80 -9.20
C LYS A 490 7.64 9.62 -9.03
N VAL A 491 7.75 10.90 -8.72
CA VAL A 491 6.59 11.80 -8.59
C VAL A 491 5.94 12.04 -9.95
N TRP A 492 6.75 12.27 -10.98
CA TRP A 492 6.28 12.46 -12.35
C TRP A 492 5.46 11.27 -12.85
N THR A 493 5.98 10.05 -12.74
CA THR A 493 5.31 8.82 -13.23
C THR A 493 3.99 8.57 -12.49
N LYS A 494 3.97 8.80 -11.16
CA LYS A 494 2.73 8.72 -10.37
C LYS A 494 1.69 9.75 -10.82
N LYS A 495 2.10 10.96 -11.19
CA LYS A 495 1.20 12.00 -11.69
C LYS A 495 0.74 11.72 -13.12
N LEU A 496 1.61 11.18 -13.97
CA LEU A 496 1.26 10.71 -15.30
C LEU A 496 0.15 9.64 -15.22
N LEU A 497 0.32 8.60 -14.38
CA LEU A 497 -0.71 7.60 -14.11
C LEU A 497 -2.05 8.22 -13.70
N CYS A 498 -2.02 9.25 -12.84
CA CYS A 498 -3.23 9.95 -12.41
C CYS A 498 -3.97 10.61 -13.58
N HIS A 499 -3.25 11.30 -14.48
CA HIS A 499 -3.85 11.96 -15.63
C HIS A 499 -4.40 10.95 -16.65
N VAL A 500 -3.64 9.88 -16.91
CA VAL A 500 -3.97 8.85 -17.89
C VAL A 500 -5.18 8.04 -17.45
N LEU A 501 -5.20 7.54 -16.22
CA LEU A 501 -6.34 6.78 -15.69
C LEU A 501 -7.60 7.66 -15.53
N HIS A 502 -7.44 8.96 -15.31
CA HIS A 502 -8.56 9.90 -15.30
C HIS A 502 -9.23 10.00 -16.68
N ILE A 503 -8.44 10.08 -17.77
CA ILE A 503 -8.99 10.07 -19.14
C ILE A 503 -9.82 8.81 -19.37
N SER A 504 -9.24 7.64 -19.06
CA SER A 504 -9.91 6.34 -19.25
C SER A 504 -11.20 6.21 -18.45
N LEU A 505 -11.17 6.56 -17.16
CA LEU A 505 -12.37 6.52 -16.31
C LEU A 505 -13.42 7.53 -16.77
N ASN A 506 -13.02 8.70 -17.25
CA ASN A 506 -13.93 9.71 -17.76
C ASN A 506 -14.64 9.25 -19.04
N ARG A 507 -13.93 8.64 -19.99
CA ARG A 507 -14.55 8.05 -21.19
C ARG A 507 -15.53 6.93 -20.85
N TRP A 508 -15.19 6.08 -19.87
CA TRP A 508 -16.12 5.07 -19.38
C TRP A 508 -17.36 5.70 -18.74
N GLN A 509 -17.18 6.73 -17.89
CA GLN A 509 -18.28 7.42 -17.21
C GLN A 509 -19.25 8.04 -18.21
N ILE A 510 -18.75 8.72 -19.25
CA ILE A 510 -19.58 9.29 -20.32
C ILE A 510 -20.40 8.18 -21.01
N ARG A 511 -19.77 7.06 -21.37
CA ARG A 511 -20.47 5.90 -21.94
C ARG A 511 -21.52 5.34 -20.97
N ASN A 512 -21.20 5.27 -19.68
CA ASN A 512 -22.09 4.72 -18.66
C ASN A 512 -23.32 5.62 -18.43
N GLU A 513 -23.15 6.93 -18.42
CA GLU A 513 -24.24 7.91 -18.37
C GLU A 513 -25.17 7.77 -19.58
N CYS A 514 -24.60 7.60 -20.79
CA CYS A 514 -25.38 7.34 -22.00
C CYS A 514 -26.19 6.03 -21.90
N HIS A 515 -25.58 4.95 -21.40
CA HIS A 515 -26.29 3.69 -21.13
C HIS A 515 -27.48 3.89 -20.19
N HIS A 516 -27.31 4.61 -19.08
CA HIS A 516 -28.40 4.87 -18.14
C HIS A 516 -29.51 5.72 -18.76
N ALA A 517 -29.18 6.74 -19.54
CA ALA A 517 -30.16 7.55 -20.26
C ALA A 517 -30.99 6.72 -21.26
N LEU A 518 -30.34 5.84 -22.04
CA LEU A 518 -31.02 4.93 -22.95
C LEU A 518 -31.93 3.93 -22.20
N LYS A 519 -31.49 3.43 -21.05
CA LYS A 519 -32.27 2.52 -20.23
C LYS A 519 -33.52 3.20 -19.67
N GLU A 520 -33.39 4.42 -19.15
CA GLU A 520 -34.54 5.20 -18.65
C GLU A 520 -35.58 5.48 -19.76
N ASP A 521 -35.12 5.81 -20.97
CA ASP A 521 -36.01 6.01 -22.12
C ASP A 521 -36.67 4.70 -22.57
N SER A 522 -35.93 3.59 -22.60
CA SER A 522 -36.47 2.26 -22.90
C SER A 522 -37.54 1.84 -21.87
N ASP A 523 -37.26 1.99 -20.58
CA ASP A 523 -38.20 1.70 -19.49
C ASP A 523 -39.46 2.59 -19.58
N TYR A 524 -39.29 3.87 -19.94
CA TYR A 524 -40.41 4.78 -20.17
C TYR A 524 -41.28 4.34 -21.35
N ARG A 525 -40.69 3.94 -22.47
CA ARG A 525 -41.39 3.47 -23.68
C ARG A 525 -42.11 2.15 -23.44
N ALA A 526 -41.46 1.17 -22.80
CA ALA A 526 -42.09 -0.11 -22.45
C ALA A 526 -43.29 0.11 -21.50
N ALA A 527 -43.14 1.00 -20.50
CA ALA A 527 -44.24 1.37 -19.63
C ALA A 527 -45.37 2.08 -20.40
N ARG A 528 -45.04 2.85 -21.44
CA ARG A 528 -46.02 3.55 -22.28
C ARG A 528 -46.83 2.57 -23.13
N GLU A 529 -46.17 1.64 -23.80
CA GLU A 529 -46.84 0.60 -24.60
C GLU A 529 -47.87 -0.16 -23.76
N ASN A 530 -47.48 -0.64 -22.57
CA ASN A 530 -48.39 -1.31 -21.65
C ASN A 530 -49.62 -0.44 -21.25
N LEU A 531 -49.42 0.87 -21.10
CA LEU A 531 -50.50 1.80 -20.78
C LEU A 531 -51.43 2.02 -21.98
N LEU A 532 -50.89 2.09 -23.19
CA LEU A 532 -51.68 2.20 -24.43
C LEU A 532 -52.49 0.93 -24.69
N ASP A 533 -51.90 -0.25 -24.51
CA ASP A 533 -52.61 -1.54 -24.61
C ASP A 533 -53.80 -1.60 -23.64
N LYS A 534 -53.59 -1.15 -22.40
CA LYS A 534 -54.67 -1.06 -21.40
C LYS A 534 -55.78 -0.10 -21.84
N LEU A 535 -55.42 1.06 -22.39
CA LEU A 535 -56.41 2.00 -22.92
C LEU A 535 -57.18 1.37 -24.08
N GLU A 536 -56.50 0.73 -25.03
CA GLU A 536 -57.15 0.09 -26.18
C GLU A 536 -58.16 -0.96 -25.73
N VAL A 537 -57.76 -1.85 -24.82
CA VAL A 537 -58.66 -2.87 -24.23
C VAL A 537 -59.86 -2.23 -23.53
N ILE A 538 -59.68 -1.09 -22.85
CA ILE A 538 -60.78 -0.40 -22.17
C ILE A 538 -61.73 0.26 -23.18
N PHE A 539 -61.20 0.94 -24.20
CA PHE A 539 -62.03 1.63 -25.21
C PHE A 539 -62.74 0.65 -26.16
N ALA A 540 -62.23 -0.57 -26.32
CA ALA A 540 -62.91 -1.64 -27.06
C ALA A 540 -64.10 -2.25 -26.29
N LYS A 541 -64.18 -2.07 -24.97
CA LYS A 541 -65.28 -2.60 -24.15
C LYS A 541 -66.52 -1.71 -24.22
N ARG A 542 -67.70 -2.34 -24.19
CA ARG A 542 -68.97 -1.62 -24.01
C ARG A 542 -69.16 -1.26 -22.53
N HIS A 543 -69.36 0.03 -22.25
CA HIS A 543 -69.56 0.54 -20.89
C HIS A 543 -71.02 0.90 -20.60
N PRO A 544 -71.49 0.80 -19.34
CA PRO A 544 -72.83 1.24 -18.95
C PRO A 544 -73.08 2.72 -19.24
N SER A 545 -74.28 3.06 -19.70
CA SER A 545 -74.65 4.42 -20.10
C SER A 545 -75.00 5.35 -18.93
N ILE A 546 -74.21 5.32 -17.85
CA ILE A 546 -74.37 6.17 -16.66
C ILE A 546 -73.50 7.44 -16.75
N GLN A 547 -73.85 8.47 -15.97
CA GLN A 547 -73.18 9.77 -16.03
C GLN A 547 -71.67 9.70 -15.75
N ALA A 548 -71.22 8.88 -14.79
CA ALA A 548 -69.81 8.76 -14.43
C ALA A 548 -68.95 8.24 -15.61
N PHE A 549 -69.44 7.23 -16.35
CA PHE A 549 -68.75 6.76 -17.56
C PHE A 549 -68.85 7.78 -18.71
N ARG A 550 -70.00 8.44 -18.90
CA ARG A 550 -70.14 9.52 -19.91
C ARG A 550 -69.11 10.63 -19.70
N THR A 551 -68.87 11.04 -18.45
CA THR A 551 -67.86 12.05 -18.10
C THR A 551 -66.43 11.55 -18.37
N LEU A 552 -66.10 10.32 -17.98
CA LEU A 552 -64.76 9.75 -18.23
C LEU A 552 -64.42 9.62 -19.72
N PHE A 553 -65.41 9.21 -20.53
CA PHE A 553 -65.26 8.99 -21.97
C PHE A 553 -65.55 10.25 -22.82
N THR A 554 -65.61 11.43 -22.20
CA THR A 554 -65.46 12.70 -22.95
C THR A 554 -64.07 12.81 -23.57
N HIS A 555 -63.07 12.20 -22.93
CA HIS A 555 -61.75 11.97 -23.50
C HIS A 555 -61.79 10.80 -24.50
N THR A 556 -61.32 11.04 -25.71
CA THR A 556 -61.12 9.99 -26.72
C THR A 556 -59.82 9.22 -26.47
N TYR A 557 -59.71 8.01 -27.02
CA TYR A 557 -58.46 7.24 -27.01
C TYR A 557 -57.28 8.10 -27.47
N HIS A 558 -57.41 8.79 -28.61
CA HIS A 558 -56.35 9.63 -29.17
C HIS A 558 -55.94 10.77 -28.21
N SER A 559 -56.91 11.41 -27.55
CA SER A 559 -56.61 12.49 -26.58
C SER A 559 -55.86 11.98 -25.34
N LEU A 560 -56.15 10.76 -24.88
CA LEU A 560 -55.45 10.14 -23.75
C LEU A 560 -54.10 9.59 -24.16
N ALA A 561 -54.00 8.98 -25.34
CA ALA A 561 -52.77 8.47 -25.89
C ALA A 561 -51.74 9.59 -26.09
N SER A 562 -52.15 10.83 -26.38
CA SER A 562 -51.23 11.98 -26.46
C SER A 562 -50.67 12.47 -25.12
N LEU A 563 -51.18 12.00 -23.98
CA LEU A 563 -50.69 12.41 -22.66
C LEU A 563 -49.37 11.70 -22.28
N PRO A 564 -48.57 12.29 -21.36
CA PRO A 564 -47.46 11.59 -20.74
C PRO A 564 -47.95 10.40 -19.91
N ASN A 565 -47.05 9.45 -19.61
CA ASN A 565 -47.39 8.22 -18.87
C ASN A 565 -48.11 8.49 -17.53
N SER A 566 -47.78 9.58 -16.84
CA SER A 566 -48.47 10.02 -15.61
C SER A 566 -49.94 10.40 -15.86
N GLY A 567 -50.22 11.09 -16.97
CA GLY A 567 -51.59 11.46 -17.37
C GLY A 567 -52.44 10.24 -17.68
N ILE A 568 -51.91 9.28 -18.44
CA ILE A 568 -52.61 8.02 -18.75
C ILE A 568 -52.88 7.22 -17.47
N ARG A 569 -51.88 7.10 -16.58
CA ARG A 569 -52.05 6.41 -15.28
C ARG A 569 -53.12 7.07 -14.41
N ASN A 570 -53.19 8.39 -14.39
CA ASN A 570 -54.21 9.10 -13.61
C ASN A 570 -55.61 8.84 -14.17
N TRP A 571 -55.78 8.85 -15.49
CA TRP A 571 -57.07 8.50 -16.10
C TRP A 571 -57.46 7.04 -15.83
N LEU A 572 -56.52 6.08 -15.96
CA LEU A 572 -56.76 4.66 -15.64
C LEU A 572 -57.16 4.45 -14.18
N LYS A 573 -56.60 5.22 -13.24
CA LYS A 573 -57.02 5.20 -11.83
C LYS A 573 -58.47 5.68 -11.68
N SER A 574 -58.83 6.78 -12.32
CA SER A 574 -60.21 7.31 -12.30
C SER A 574 -61.20 6.31 -12.92
N TYR A 575 -60.84 5.67 -14.03
CA TYR A 575 -61.61 4.59 -14.63
C TYR A 575 -61.81 3.42 -13.65
N GLY A 576 -60.74 2.96 -12.99
CA GLY A 576 -60.82 1.91 -11.98
C GLY A 576 -61.72 2.26 -10.79
N LEU A 577 -61.74 3.52 -10.35
CA LEU A 577 -62.63 4.00 -9.30
C LEU A 577 -64.10 3.97 -9.74
N VAL A 578 -64.41 4.40 -10.97
CA VAL A 578 -65.77 4.33 -11.50
C VAL A 578 -66.23 2.88 -11.67
N CYS A 579 -65.38 1.98 -12.16
CA CYS A 579 -65.71 0.55 -12.23
C CYS A 579 -66.04 -0.04 -10.84
N LYS A 580 -65.32 0.36 -9.79
CA LYS A 580 -65.61 -0.07 -8.40
C LYS A 580 -66.94 0.51 -7.89
N PHE A 581 -67.24 1.77 -8.21
CA PHE A 581 -68.48 2.43 -7.83
C PHE A 581 -69.73 1.80 -8.48
N VAL A 582 -69.58 1.27 -9.69
CA VAL A 582 -70.66 0.65 -10.49
C VAL A 582 -70.72 -0.88 -10.31
N GLY A 583 -69.78 -1.45 -9.53
CA GLY A 583 -69.73 -2.88 -9.26
C GLY A 583 -70.93 -3.40 -8.47
N PRO A 584 -71.24 -4.71 -8.53
CA PRO A 584 -72.47 -5.30 -7.97
C PRO A 584 -72.68 -5.11 -6.46
N SER A 585 -71.65 -4.69 -5.71
CA SER A 585 -71.68 -4.53 -4.26
C SER A 585 -72.39 -3.27 -3.76
N LEU A 586 -72.85 -2.37 -4.63
CA LEU A 586 -73.58 -1.15 -4.23
C LEU A 586 -74.99 -1.00 -4.86
N ILE A 587 -75.36 -1.86 -5.81
CA ILE A 587 -76.69 -1.79 -6.47
C ILE A 587 -77.72 -2.73 -5.78
N THR A 588 -77.29 -3.61 -4.87
CA THR A 588 -78.17 -4.54 -4.15
C THR A 588 -78.83 -3.99 -2.88
N THR A 589 -78.61 -2.72 -2.51
CA THR A 589 -79.19 -2.12 -1.28
C THR A 589 -80.35 -1.14 -1.51
N HIS A 590 -80.89 -1.02 -2.74
CA HIS A 590 -82.00 -0.08 -3.03
C HIS A 590 -83.21 -0.68 -3.76
N PHE A 591 -83.37 -2.01 -3.77
CA PHE A 591 -84.61 -2.67 -4.22
C PHE A 591 -85.03 -3.80 -3.26
N SER A 592 -85.23 -3.43 -2.00
CA SER A 592 -86.08 -4.19 -1.07
C SER A 592 -86.97 -3.20 -0.34
N GLN A 593 -88.01 -2.75 -1.04
CA GLN A 593 -89.37 -2.48 -0.56
C GLN A 593 -90.33 -2.67 -1.73
#